data_AF-A0A3D4TMJ0-F1
#
_entry.id   AF-A0A3D4TMJ0-F1
#
_cell.length_a   1.000
_cell.length_b   1.000
_cell.length_c   1.000
_cell.angle_alpha   90.00
_cell.angle_beta   90.00
_cell.angle_gamma   90.00
#
_symmetry.space_group_name_H-M   'P 1'
#
loop_
_entity.id
_entity.type
_entity.pdbx_description
1 polymer ?
#
loop_
_entity_poly.entity_id
_entity_poly.type
_entity_poly.pdbx_seq_one_letter_code
_entity_poly.pdbx_strand_id
1 'polypeptide(L)'
;HDTSLPRPYSMGFRVQGTKGLWMDVNHSIHIEGRSPPHQWEEFKKYQDEYEHPLWKQNADTAASAGHGGMDWFVIHAFVEALKAKAPMPIDIYDAVTWSAITPLSE
;
A
#
# COMPACT_ATOMS: atom_id res chain seq x y z
N HIS A 1 11.48 -9.94 -13.68
CA HIS A 1 10.03 -9.70 -13.51
C HIS A 1 9.28 -10.99 -13.25
N ASP A 2 8.48 -11.04 -12.17
CA ASP A 2 7.66 -12.22 -11.83
C ASP A 2 6.20 -12.03 -12.27
N THR A 3 6.02 -11.82 -13.58
CA THR A 3 4.73 -11.57 -14.23
C THR A 3 4.50 -12.47 -15.45
N SER A 4 5.48 -13.28 -15.83
CA SER A 4 5.47 -14.09 -17.07
C SER A 4 5.28 -15.59 -16.81
N LEU A 5 5.32 -16.03 -15.56
CA LEU A 5 5.13 -17.43 -15.15
C LEU A 5 3.72 -17.63 -14.57
N PRO A 6 3.14 -18.83 -14.69
CA PRO A 6 1.78 -19.09 -14.20
C PRO A 6 1.75 -19.10 -12.66
N ARG A 7 1.16 -18.07 -12.08
CA ARG A 7 0.92 -17.92 -10.63
C ARG A 7 -0.30 -17.04 -10.36
N PRO A 8 -0.96 -17.17 -9.20
CA PRO A 8 -1.96 -16.19 -8.76
C PRO A 8 -1.38 -14.78 -8.68
N TYR A 9 -2.24 -13.78 -8.90
CA TYR A 9 -1.86 -12.38 -8.77
C TYR A 9 -1.49 -12.08 -7.31
N SER A 10 -0.30 -11.51 -7.10
CA SER A 10 0.11 -10.96 -5.82
C SER A 10 1.31 -10.03 -6.00
N MET A 11 1.31 -8.91 -5.29
CA MET A 11 2.45 -7.99 -5.21
C MET A 11 3.51 -8.47 -4.20
N GLY A 12 3.24 -9.53 -3.44
CA GLY A 12 4.19 -10.11 -2.49
C GLY A 12 4.56 -9.17 -1.35
N PHE A 13 3.67 -8.26 -0.95
CA PHE A 13 4.01 -7.22 0.01
C PHE A 13 4.44 -7.78 1.37
N ARG A 14 5.52 -7.20 1.88
CA ARG A 14 6.08 -7.49 3.20
C ARG A 14 6.66 -6.21 3.79
N VAL A 15 6.27 -5.90 5.02
CA VAL A 15 6.85 -4.80 5.80
C VAL A 15 7.36 -5.37 7.10
N GLN A 16 8.65 -5.20 7.38
CA GLN A 16 9.29 -5.74 8.57
C GLN A 16 10.10 -4.68 9.28
N GLY A 17 9.89 -4.59 10.60
CA GLY A 17 10.70 -3.78 11.50
C GLY A 17 11.14 -4.60 12.71
N THR A 18 11.77 -3.93 13.68
CA THR A 18 12.26 -4.56 14.90
C THR A 18 11.15 -4.98 15.88
N LYS A 19 9.93 -4.48 15.69
CA LYS A 19 8.78 -4.73 16.58
C LYS A 19 7.57 -5.36 15.87
N GLY A 20 7.74 -5.78 14.62
CA GLY A 20 6.65 -6.40 13.91
C GLY A 20 6.94 -6.72 12.46
N LEU A 21 6.06 -7.53 11.91
CA LEU A 21 6.12 -8.04 10.55
C LEU A 21 4.69 -8.18 10.03
N TRP A 22 4.44 -7.64 8.85
CA TRP A 22 3.22 -7.86 8.07
C TRP A 22 3.57 -8.51 6.74
N MET A 23 2.75 -9.46 6.30
CA MET A 23 2.87 -10.13 5.02
C MET A 23 1.50 -10.34 4.37
N ASP A 24 1.32 -9.75 3.18
CA ASP A 24 0.08 -9.82 2.41
C ASP A 24 -0.26 -11.25 1.99
N VAL A 25 0.71 -11.99 1.46
CA VAL A 25 0.53 -13.39 1.01
C VAL A 25 0.14 -14.33 2.16
N ASN A 26 0.57 -14.02 3.39
CA ASN A 26 0.20 -14.79 4.57
C ASN A 26 -1.10 -14.28 5.23
N HIS A 27 -1.69 -13.19 4.71
CA HIS A 27 -2.85 -12.49 5.24
C HIS A 27 -2.73 -12.15 6.74
N SER A 28 -1.51 -11.91 7.20
CA SER A 28 -1.18 -11.93 8.63
C SER A 28 -0.20 -10.83 9.05
N ILE A 29 -0.23 -10.52 10.34
CA ILE A 29 0.66 -9.59 11.01
C ILE A 29 1.10 -10.15 12.37
N HIS A 30 2.29 -9.80 12.82
CA HIS A 30 2.79 -10.05 14.16
C HIS A 30 3.34 -8.73 14.72
N ILE A 31 2.91 -8.37 15.93
CA ILE A 31 3.36 -7.18 16.66
C ILE A 31 3.92 -7.61 18.02
N GLU A 32 5.21 -7.34 18.24
CA GLU A 32 5.91 -7.68 19.47
C GLU A 32 5.24 -7.00 20.68
N GLY A 33 4.94 -7.79 21.71
CA GLY A 33 4.25 -7.31 22.93
C GLY A 33 2.73 -7.10 22.80
N ARG A 34 2.13 -7.37 21.63
CA ARG A 34 0.66 -7.34 21.43
C ARG A 34 0.13 -8.69 20.92
N SER A 35 0.77 -9.25 19.91
CA SER A 35 0.43 -10.57 19.37
C SER A 35 0.87 -11.69 20.30
N PRO A 36 0.27 -12.89 20.21
CA PRO A 36 0.78 -14.06 20.92
C PRO A 36 2.24 -14.34 20.55
N PRO A 37 3.11 -14.74 21.51
CA PRO A 37 4.52 -14.97 21.24
C PRO A 37 4.75 -15.98 20.11
N HIS A 38 5.60 -15.63 19.16
CA HIS A 38 6.00 -16.45 18.01
C HIS A 38 4.83 -16.93 17.11
N GLN A 39 3.70 -16.23 17.12
CA GLN A 39 2.54 -16.56 16.30
C GLN A 39 2.06 -15.38 15.47
N TRP A 40 1.47 -15.70 14.33
CA TRP A 40 0.76 -14.75 13.48
C TRP A 40 -0.62 -14.44 14.03
N GLU A 41 -1.13 -13.25 13.71
CA GLU A 41 -2.53 -12.89 13.82
C GLU A 41 -3.08 -12.48 12.44
N GLU A 42 -4.38 -12.67 12.24
CA GLU A 42 -5.07 -12.22 11.04
C GLU A 42 -4.96 -10.70 10.90
N PHE A 43 -4.59 -10.23 9.71
CA PHE A 43 -4.39 -8.80 9.48
C PHE A 43 -5.70 -7.98 9.54
N LYS A 44 -6.86 -8.58 9.25
CA LYS A 44 -8.13 -7.86 9.10
C LYS A 44 -8.48 -6.97 10.29
N LYS A 45 -8.29 -7.47 11.52
CA LYS A 45 -8.50 -6.69 12.75
C LYS A 45 -7.66 -5.41 12.81
N TYR A 46 -6.39 -5.52 12.39
CA TYR A 46 -5.45 -4.40 12.37
C TYR A 46 -5.76 -3.44 11.21
N GLN A 47 -6.16 -3.97 10.06
CA GLN A 47 -6.62 -3.16 8.94
C GLN A 47 -7.79 -2.29 9.36
N ASP A 48 -8.81 -2.84 10.02
CA ASP A 48 -10.01 -2.09 10.44
C ASP A 48 -9.68 -1.03 11.52
N GLU A 49 -8.81 -1.38 12.48
CA GLU A 49 -8.36 -0.47 13.55
C GLU A 49 -7.57 0.72 12.98
N TYR A 50 -6.63 0.44 12.07
CA TYR A 50 -5.69 1.42 11.53
C TYR A 50 -6.04 1.92 10.13
N GLU A 51 -7.27 1.67 9.67
CA GLU A 51 -7.76 2.09 8.36
C GLU A 51 -7.54 3.61 8.17
N HIS A 52 -6.97 3.97 7.02
CA HIS A 52 -6.45 5.32 6.82
C HIS A 52 -7.61 6.33 6.84
N PRO A 53 -7.49 7.52 7.47
CA PRO A 53 -8.59 8.48 7.57
C PRO A 53 -9.19 8.88 6.22
N LEU A 54 -8.36 9.01 5.18
CA LEU A 54 -8.86 9.30 3.82
C LEU A 54 -9.76 8.19 3.29
N TRP A 55 -9.43 6.92 3.55
CA TRP A 55 -10.28 5.79 3.19
C TRP A 55 -11.58 5.80 3.98
N LYS A 56 -11.51 5.98 5.31
CA LYS A 56 -12.72 6.11 6.16
C LYS A 56 -13.69 7.19 5.67
N GLN A 57 -13.16 8.29 5.16
CA GLN A 57 -13.97 9.44 4.70
C GLN A 57 -14.51 9.28 3.28
N ASN A 58 -13.79 8.59 2.38
CA ASN A 58 -14.06 8.64 0.94
C ASN A 58 -14.29 7.28 0.29
N ALA A 59 -14.31 6.17 1.06
CA ALA A 59 -14.46 4.81 0.54
C ALA A 59 -15.66 4.68 -0.42
N ASP A 60 -16.83 5.21 -0.05
CA ASP A 60 -18.04 5.12 -0.88
C ASP A 60 -17.89 5.88 -2.21
N THR A 61 -17.19 7.01 -2.20
CA THR A 61 -16.91 7.78 -3.43
C THR A 61 -15.91 7.06 -4.31
N ALA A 62 -14.90 6.44 -3.70
CA ALA A 62 -13.84 5.71 -4.38
C ALA A 62 -14.29 4.33 -4.90
N ALA A 63 -15.34 3.73 -4.32
CA ALA A 63 -15.73 2.33 -4.55
C ALA A 63 -15.98 1.96 -6.02
N SER A 64 -16.43 2.92 -6.84
CA SER A 64 -16.71 2.70 -8.27
C SER A 64 -15.50 2.97 -9.19
N ALA A 65 -14.38 3.42 -8.64
CA ALA A 65 -13.16 3.66 -9.41
C ALA A 65 -12.35 2.36 -9.63
N GLY A 66 -11.33 2.45 -10.48
CA GLY A 66 -10.48 1.32 -10.85
C GLY A 66 -9.71 0.71 -9.66
N HIS A 67 -9.31 -0.55 -9.82
CA HIS A 67 -8.46 -1.30 -8.89
C HIS A 67 -8.94 -1.28 -7.42
N GLY A 68 -10.25 -1.45 -7.20
CA GLY A 68 -10.83 -1.45 -5.85
C GLY A 68 -10.95 -0.06 -5.21
N GLY A 69 -10.79 1.00 -6.01
CA GLY A 69 -10.99 2.39 -5.59
C GLY A 69 -9.70 3.18 -5.35
N MET A 70 -8.53 2.52 -5.32
CA MET A 70 -7.25 3.21 -5.07
C MET A 70 -6.94 4.28 -6.12
N ASP A 71 -7.35 4.07 -7.37
CA ASP A 71 -7.12 5.00 -8.48
C ASP A 71 -7.78 6.37 -8.22
N TRP A 72 -8.92 6.37 -7.53
CA TRP A 72 -9.60 7.61 -7.14
C TRP A 72 -8.70 8.43 -6.22
N PHE A 73 -8.08 7.83 -5.20
CA PHE A 73 -7.24 8.54 -4.24
C PHE A 73 -6.00 9.14 -4.90
N VAL A 74 -5.38 8.42 -5.85
CA VAL A 74 -4.20 8.91 -6.58
C VAL A 74 -4.56 10.16 -7.40
N ILE A 75 -5.64 10.09 -8.18
CA ILE A 75 -6.09 11.21 -9.02
C ILE A 75 -6.59 12.37 -8.15
N HIS A 76 -7.33 12.06 -7.09
CA HIS A 76 -7.84 13.06 -6.16
C HIS A 76 -6.70 13.83 -5.49
N ALA A 77 -5.68 13.16 -4.98
CA ALA A 77 -4.51 13.79 -4.38
C ALA A 77 -3.77 14.70 -5.37
N PHE A 78 -3.63 14.28 -6.63
CA PHE A 78 -3.04 15.10 -7.69
C PHE A 78 -3.84 16.39 -7.94
N VAL A 79 -5.17 16.28 -8.11
CA VAL A 79 -6.04 17.44 -8.38
C VAL A 79 -6.07 18.41 -7.20
N GLU A 80 -6.17 17.91 -5.96
CA GLU A 80 -6.18 18.76 -4.77
C GLU A 80 -4.84 19.49 -4.56
N ALA A 81 -3.70 18.82 -4.78
CA ALA A 81 -2.40 19.47 -4.73
C ALA A 81 -2.27 20.59 -5.77
N LEU A 82 -2.75 20.37 -7.00
CA LEU A 82 -2.80 21.40 -8.04
C LEU A 82 -3.66 22.60 -7.65
N LYS A 83 -4.88 22.38 -7.17
CA LYS A 83 -5.79 23.44 -6.72
C LYS A 83 -5.18 24.27 -5.59
N ALA A 84 -4.49 23.60 -4.67
CA ALA A 84 -3.83 24.23 -3.52
C ALA A 84 -2.48 24.88 -3.86
N LYS A 85 -1.96 24.71 -5.08
CA LYS A 85 -0.57 25.07 -5.44
C LYS A 85 0.45 24.46 -4.46
N ALA A 86 0.18 23.24 -3.98
CA ALA A 86 1.02 22.50 -3.07
C ALA A 86 1.99 21.57 -3.83
N PRO A 87 3.10 21.14 -3.22
CA PRO A 87 3.93 20.06 -3.76
C PRO A 87 3.13 18.78 -4.00
N MET A 88 3.50 18.02 -5.02
CA MET A 88 2.92 16.68 -5.25
C MET A 88 3.38 15.71 -4.16
N PRO A 89 2.50 14.83 -3.63
CA PRO A 89 2.89 13.87 -2.60
C PRO A 89 3.91 12.81 -3.05
N ILE A 90 3.88 12.46 -4.34
CA ILE A 90 4.91 11.69 -5.03
C ILE A 90 5.38 12.58 -6.17
N ASP A 91 6.64 13.01 -6.12
CA ASP A 91 7.15 14.03 -7.04
C ASP A 91 8.01 13.43 -8.17
N ILE A 92 8.65 14.31 -8.94
CA ILE A 92 9.50 13.88 -10.05
C ILE A 92 10.72 13.10 -9.57
N TYR A 93 11.29 13.42 -8.42
CA TYR A 93 12.46 12.73 -7.87
C TYR A 93 12.09 11.31 -7.43
N ASP A 94 10.91 11.14 -6.83
CA ASP A 94 10.40 9.80 -6.50
C ASP A 94 10.19 8.98 -7.77
N ALA A 95 9.50 9.56 -8.76
CA ALA A 95 9.20 8.89 -10.02
C ALA A 95 10.47 8.46 -10.77
N VAL A 96 11.49 9.32 -10.88
CA VAL A 96 12.75 8.96 -11.54
C VAL A 96 13.58 7.98 -10.71
N THR A 97 13.55 8.07 -9.38
CA THR A 97 14.26 7.13 -8.50
C THR A 97 13.72 5.72 -8.69
N TRP A 98 12.39 5.54 -8.73
CA TRP A 98 11.78 4.23 -8.95
C TRP A 98 11.97 3.74 -10.39
N SER A 99 11.85 4.62 -11.38
CA SER A 99 12.02 4.25 -12.79
C SER A 99 13.46 3.84 -13.12
N ALA A 100 14.45 4.40 -12.42
CA ALA A 100 15.87 4.08 -12.62
C ALA A 100 16.22 2.64 -12.23
N ILE A 101 15.38 1.94 -11.46
CA ILE A 101 15.64 0.55 -11.06
C ILE A 101 15.72 -0.36 -12.29
N THR A 102 14.80 -0.23 -13.25
CA THR A 102 14.77 -1.07 -14.45
C THR A 102 16.10 -1.05 -15.23
N PRO A 103 16.60 0.09 -15.75
CA PRO A 103 17.85 0.11 -16.51
C PRO A 103 19.12 -0.18 -15.68
N LEU A 104 19.02 -0.21 -14.35
CA LEU A 104 20.14 -0.53 -13.46
C LEU A 104 20.15 -1.99 -12.97
N SER A 105 19.08 -2.75 -13.22
CA SER A 105 18.92 -4.12 -12.69
C SER A 105 18.65 -5.19 -13.74
N GLU A 106 18.35 -4.79 -14.98
CA GLU A 106 18.27 -5.67 -16.16
C GLU A 106 19.55 -5.59 -16.99
#